data_AF-A0A1V5PIJ3-F1
#
_entry.id   AF-A0A1V5PIJ3-F1
#
_cell.length_a   1.000
_cell.length_b   1.000
_cell.length_c   1.000
_cell.angle_alpha   90.00
_cell.angle_beta   90.00
_cell.angle_gamma   90.00
#
_symmetry.space_group_name_H-M   'P 1'
#
loop_
_entity.id
_entity.type
_entity.pdbx_description
1 polymer ?
#
loop_
_entity_poly.entity_id
_entity_poly.type
_entity_poly.pdbx_seq_one_letter_code
_entity_poly.pdbx_strand_id
1 'polypeptide(L)'
;MDTAISQNASQQACSICSQLADRETAFQKFGWEENNSYLPAAAEALTIVRDFKPYSSRKLQLRRCPECGTHYLYSSDYEYLVNGSEDEETLERLTTERAAEVLQSPAPDGA
;
A
#
# COMPACT_ATOMS: atom_id res chain seq x y z
N MET A 1 -23.87 13.08 1.20
CA MET A 1 -22.92 13.19 0.07
C MET A 1 -21.71 14.05 0.42
N ASP A 2 -21.63 14.58 1.65
CA ASP A 2 -20.62 15.55 2.11
C ASP A 2 -19.27 14.95 2.54
N THR A 3 -19.22 13.65 2.87
CA THR A 3 -18.01 12.99 3.37
C THR A 3 -16.93 12.81 2.29
N ALA A 4 -17.33 12.46 1.05
CA ALA A 4 -16.40 12.19 -0.04
C ALA A 4 -15.70 13.47 -0.56
N ILE A 5 -16.40 14.60 -0.58
CA ILE A 5 -15.84 15.88 -1.03
C ILE A 5 -14.80 16.40 -0.02
N SER A 6 -15.09 16.25 1.27
CA SER A 6 -14.19 16.68 2.36
C SER A 6 -12.90 15.85 2.40
N GLN A 7 -12.96 14.58 2.04
CA GLN A 7 -11.78 13.71 1.99
C GLN A 7 -10.88 14.03 0.79
N ASN A 8 -11.44 14.31 -0.38
CA ASN A 8 -10.67 14.62 -1.58
C ASN A 8 -9.89 15.95 -1.45
N ALA A 9 -10.51 16.99 -0.89
CA ALA A 9 -9.81 18.26 -0.63
C ALA A 9 -8.67 18.10 0.39
N SER A 10 -8.88 17.29 1.43
CA SER A 10 -7.89 17.00 2.45
C SER A 10 -6.72 16.15 1.92
N GLN A 11 -6.98 15.31 0.90
CA GLN A 11 -5.96 14.50 0.24
C GLN A 11 -5.06 15.33 -0.67
N GLN A 12 -5.63 16.27 -1.44
CA GLN A 12 -4.88 17.13 -2.35
C GLN A 12 -4.01 18.16 -1.62
N ALA A 13 -4.42 18.61 -0.43
CA ALA A 13 -3.65 19.52 0.40
C ALA A 13 -2.63 18.83 1.32
N CYS A 14 -2.70 17.50 1.46
CA CYS A 14 -1.82 16.72 2.33
C CYS A 14 -0.44 16.55 1.71
N SER A 15 0.62 16.79 2.48
CA SER A 15 1.99 16.78 1.96
C SER A 15 2.44 15.37 1.55
N ILE A 16 1.88 14.34 2.19
CA ILE A 16 2.14 12.93 1.88
C ILE A 16 1.23 12.45 0.75
N CYS A 17 -0.09 12.59 0.91
CA CYS A 17 -1.06 12.00 -0.02
C CYS A 17 -1.11 12.66 -1.39
N SER A 18 -0.67 13.91 -1.52
CA SER A 18 -0.55 14.60 -2.80
C SER A 18 0.58 14.04 -3.67
N GLN A 19 1.50 13.26 -3.09
CA GLN A 19 2.61 12.60 -3.79
C GLN A 19 2.32 11.13 -4.14
N LEU A 20 1.12 10.64 -3.82
CA LEU A 20 0.73 9.25 -4.03
C LEU A 20 -0.50 9.20 -4.95
N ALA A 21 -0.44 8.39 -6.00
CA ALA A 21 -1.60 8.07 -6.80
C ALA A 21 -2.64 7.27 -5.99
N ASP A 22 -3.80 7.04 -6.59
CA ASP A 22 -4.77 6.11 -6.03
C ASP A 22 -4.28 4.66 -6.05
N ARG A 23 -3.40 4.33 -7.01
CA ARG A 23 -2.70 3.05 -7.08
C ARG A 23 -1.28 3.25 -7.57
N GLU A 24 -0.31 2.77 -6.79
CA GLU A 24 1.10 2.69 -7.14
C GLU A 24 1.52 1.23 -7.27
N THR A 25 2.45 0.95 -8.18
CA THR A 25 3.05 -0.38 -8.36
C THR A 25 4.56 -0.26 -8.56
N ALA A 26 5.32 -1.17 -7.95
CA ALA A 26 6.76 -1.25 -8.10
C ALA A 26 7.22 -2.70 -8.33
N PHE A 27 8.32 -2.88 -9.06
CA PHE A 27 8.84 -4.19 -9.43
C PHE A 27 10.36 -4.22 -9.31
N GLN A 28 10.88 -5.33 -8.79
CA GLN A 28 12.30 -5.66 -8.87
C GLN A 28 12.43 -7.11 -9.33
N LYS A 29 13.14 -7.33 -10.44
CA LYS A 29 13.27 -8.67 -11.05
C LYS A 29 14.73 -9.01 -11.24
N PHE A 30 15.11 -10.22 -10.83
CA PHE A 30 16.46 -10.72 -11.00
C PHE A 30 16.89 -10.67 -12.48
N GLY A 31 18.06 -10.09 -12.75
CA GLY A 31 18.61 -9.98 -14.10
C GLY A 31 17.91 -8.93 -14.97
N TRP A 32 17.10 -8.06 -14.35
CA TRP A 32 16.43 -6.93 -15.01
C TRP A 32 16.54 -5.64 -14.19
N GLU A 33 17.68 -5.47 -13.53
CA GLU A 33 17.92 -4.39 -12.57
C GLU A 33 17.75 -2.99 -13.17
N GLU A 34 18.01 -2.83 -14.47
CA GLU A 34 17.83 -1.57 -15.20
C GLU A 34 16.37 -1.14 -15.38
N ASN A 35 15.43 -2.05 -15.11
CA ASN A 35 13.97 -1.78 -15.13
C ASN A 35 13.34 -1.80 -13.74
N ASN A 36 14.15 -1.87 -12.68
CA ASN A 36 13.63 -1.78 -11.32
C ASN A 36 12.87 -0.46 -11.12
N SER A 37 11.70 -0.55 -10.50
CA SER A 37 10.94 0.59 -10.01
C SER A 37 10.73 0.48 -8.51
N TYR A 38 10.35 1.60 -7.88
CA TYR A 38 10.15 1.69 -6.44
C TYR A 38 8.91 2.52 -6.16
N LEU A 39 8.23 2.22 -5.05
CA LEU A 39 7.15 3.08 -4.58
C LEU A 39 7.70 4.49 -4.27
N PRO A 40 6.90 5.55 -4.44
CA PRO A 40 7.32 6.89 -4.07
C PRO A 40 7.75 6.96 -2.60
N ALA A 41 8.76 7.78 -2.28
CA ALA A 41 9.26 7.90 -0.90
C ALA A 41 8.18 8.28 0.13
N ALA A 42 7.12 8.97 -0.30
CA ALA A 42 5.95 9.28 0.53
C ALA A 42 5.21 8.03 1.07
N ALA A 43 5.32 6.88 0.40
CA ALA A 43 4.74 5.62 0.86
C ALA A 43 5.35 5.12 2.18
N GLU A 44 6.64 5.40 2.41
CA GLU A 44 7.36 5.06 3.65
C GLU A 44 6.95 5.94 4.84
N ALA A 45 6.34 7.11 4.58
CA ALA A 45 5.82 7.98 5.62
C ALA A 45 4.46 7.51 6.17
N LEU A 46 3.84 6.49 5.57
CA LEU A 46 2.55 5.95 6.03
C LEU A 46 2.75 5.03 7.24
N THR A 47 1.95 5.22 8.28
CA THR A 47 2.02 4.40 9.49
C THR A 47 1.26 3.09 9.29
N ILE A 48 1.88 1.95 9.61
CA ILE A 48 1.18 0.66 9.64
C ILE A 48 0.19 0.68 10.81
N VAL A 49 -1.10 0.55 10.52
CA VAL A 49 -2.15 0.45 11.55
C VAL A 49 -2.57 -1.00 11.79
N ARG A 50 -2.38 -1.87 10.80
CA ARG A 50 -2.59 -3.31 10.94
C ARG A 50 -1.73 -4.08 9.94
N ASP A 51 -1.00 -5.08 10.44
CA ASP A 51 -0.34 -6.09 9.61
C ASP A 51 -1.19 -7.37 9.62
N PHE A 52 -1.69 -7.77 8.46
CA PHE A 52 -2.51 -8.98 8.31
C PHE A 52 -1.66 -10.24 8.13
N LYS A 53 -0.38 -10.11 7.78
CA LYS A 53 0.53 -11.23 7.56
C LYS A 53 1.87 -10.96 8.28
N PRO A 54 1.86 -10.84 9.62
CA PRO A 54 3.09 -10.61 10.37
C PRO A 54 4.09 -11.74 10.09
N TYR A 55 5.36 -11.37 9.95
CA TYR A 55 6.49 -12.27 9.63
C TYR A 55 6.47 -12.94 8.25
N SER A 56 5.44 -12.73 7.43
CA SER A 56 5.44 -13.22 6.04
C SER A 56 6.41 -12.41 5.16
N SER A 57 6.99 -13.07 4.15
CA SER A 57 7.68 -12.39 3.05
C SER A 57 6.69 -11.66 2.12
N ARG A 58 5.44 -12.13 2.05
CA ARG A 58 4.34 -11.50 1.31
C ARG A 58 3.52 -10.63 2.23
N LYS A 59 3.78 -9.33 2.18
CA LYS A 59 3.15 -8.37 3.09
C LYS A 59 1.70 -8.14 2.68
N LEU A 60 0.86 -7.94 3.68
CA LEU A 60 -0.47 -7.38 3.53
C LEU A 60 -0.73 -6.47 4.73
N GLN A 61 -0.75 -5.16 4.50
CA GLN A 61 -0.76 -4.17 5.56
C GLN A 61 -1.77 -3.08 5.26
N LEU A 62 -2.61 -2.77 6.25
CA LEU A 62 -3.34 -1.51 6.27
C LEU A 62 -2.42 -0.44 6.80
N ARG A 63 -2.17 0.58 5.99
CA ARG A 63 -1.39 1.76 6.34
C ARG A 63 -2.29 2.99 6.39
N ARG A 64 -1.91 3.99 7.18
CA ARG A 64 -2.65 5.23 7.34
C ARG A 64 -1.70 6.42 7.23
N CYS A 65 -2.10 7.41 6.45
CA CYS A 65 -1.41 8.69 6.40
C CYS A 65 -1.54 9.40 7.76
N PRO A 66 -0.42 9.76 8.42
CA PRO A 66 -0.47 10.41 9.73
C PRO A 66 -1.02 11.84 9.67
N GLU A 67 -0.96 12.51 8.50
CA GLU A 67 -1.43 13.90 8.34
C GLU A 67 -2.94 14.00 8.17
N CYS A 68 -3.49 13.31 7.17
CA CYS A 68 -4.92 13.44 6.81
C CYS A 68 -5.76 12.21 7.16
N GLY A 69 -5.13 11.14 7.65
CA GLY A 69 -5.82 9.93 8.06
C GLY A 69 -6.31 9.02 6.93
N THR A 70 -5.99 9.31 5.67
CA THR A 70 -6.33 8.45 4.52
C THR A 70 -5.71 7.05 4.70
N HIS A 71 -6.48 6.01 4.41
CA HIS A 71 -6.03 4.63 4.47
C HIS A 71 -5.53 4.15 3.11
N TYR A 72 -4.50 3.31 3.15
CA TYR A 72 -3.98 2.59 2.00
C TYR A 72 -3.82 1.12 2.34
N LEU A 73 -4.11 0.26 1.38
CA LEU A 73 -3.76 -1.15 1.45
C LEU A 73 -2.44 -1.36 0.71
N TYR A 74 -1.43 -1.79 1.44
CA TYR A 74 -0.14 -2.20 0.90
C TYR A 74 -0.09 -3.72 0.81
N SER A 75 0.37 -4.25 -0.32
CA SER A 75 0.67 -5.66 -0.48
C SER A 75 1.98 -5.85 -1.23
N SER A 76 2.71 -6.89 -0.86
CA SER A 76 3.83 -7.38 -1.67
C SER A 76 3.60 -8.83 -2.08
N ASP A 77 4.02 -9.15 -3.29
CA ASP A 77 4.25 -10.52 -3.72
C ASP A 77 5.76 -10.74 -3.90
N TYR A 78 6.15 -11.96 -3.59
CA TYR A 78 7.52 -12.43 -3.66
C TYR A 78 7.48 -13.80 -4.32
N GLU A 79 8.23 -13.94 -5.40
CA GLU A 79 8.43 -15.21 -6.09
C GLU A 79 9.92 -15.54 -6.16
N TYR A 80 10.26 -16.79 -5.88
CA TYR A 80 11.60 -17.31 -6.07
C TYR A 80 11.62 -18.27 -7.25
N LEU A 81 12.32 -17.87 -8.31
CA LEU A 81 12.54 -18.63 -9.53
C LEU A 81 13.91 -19.31 -9.49
N VAL A 82 14.15 -20.24 -10.43
CA VAL A 82 15.42 -20.98 -10.54
C VAL A 82 16.64 -20.05 -10.62
N ASN A 83 16.47 -18.87 -11.23
CA ASN A 83 17.56 -17.95 -11.49
C ASN A 83 17.63 -16.78 -10.48
N GLY A 84 16.63 -16.58 -9.62
CA GLY A 84 16.61 -15.46 -8.68
C GLY A 84 15.20 -15.12 -8.19
N SER A 85 15.02 -13.97 -7.56
CA SER A 85 13.71 -13.53 -7.05
C SER A 85 13.07 -12.47 -7.94
N GLU A 86 11.74 -12.40 -7.84
CA GLU A 86 10.94 -11.30 -8.33
C GLU A 86 10.06 -10.76 -7.20
N ASP A 87 10.12 -9.45 -7.01
CA ASP A 87 9.38 -8.72 -5.99
C ASP A 87 8.41 -7.76 -6.71
N GLU A 88 7.15 -7.78 -6.29
CA GLU A 88 6.13 -6.83 -6.73
C GLU A 88 5.48 -6.19 -5.51
N GLU A 89 5.34 -4.87 -5.54
CA GLU A 89 4.65 -4.11 -4.50
C GLU A 89 3.48 -3.33 -5.10
N THR A 90 2.38 -3.27 -4.35
CA THR A 90 1.22 -2.43 -4.67
C THR A 90 0.84 -1.59 -3.46
N LEU A 91 0.53 -0.32 -3.67
CA LEU A 91 -0.09 0.55 -2.69
C LEU A 91 -1.39 1.14 -3.25
N GLU A 92 -2.52 0.83 -2.63
CA GLU A 92 -3.85 1.25 -3.10
C GLU A 92 -4.55 2.14 -2.07
N ARG A 93 -4.98 3.33 -2.49
CA ARG A 93 -5.78 4.25 -1.67
C ARG A 93 -7.18 3.68 -1.49
N LEU A 94 -7.63 3.57 -0.23
CA LEU A 94 -8.96 3.05 0.08
C LEU A 94 -9.98 4.18 0.20
N THR A 95 -11.22 3.90 -0.23
CA THR A 95 -12.38 4.68 0.23
C THR A 95 -12.63 4.43 1.71
N THR A 96 -13.44 5.29 2.33
CA THR A 96 -13.81 5.12 3.75
C THR A 96 -14.52 3.80 4.00
N GLU A 97 -15.43 3.43 3.10
CA GLU A 97 -16.21 2.21 3.16
C GLU A 97 -15.28 0.99 3.08
N ARG A 98 -14.37 0.99 2.08
CA ARG A 98 -13.43 -0.10 1.91
C ARG A 98 -12.43 -0.21 3.07
N ALA A 99 -11.98 0.92 3.60
CA ALA A 99 -11.14 0.93 4.79
C ALA A 99 -11.86 0.32 6.01
N ALA A 100 -13.14 0.63 6.20
CA ALA A 100 -13.95 0.07 7.27
C ALA A 100 -14.13 -1.46 7.12
N GLU A 101 -14.38 -1.95 5.91
CA GLU A 101 -14.46 -3.39 5.62
C GLU A 101 -13.13 -4.10 5.93
N VAL A 102 -12.02 -3.54 5.48
CA VAL A 102 -10.67 -4.12 5.69
C VAL A 102 -10.31 -4.12 7.17
N LEU A 103 -10.68 -3.08 7.92
CA LEU A 103 -10.50 -3.03 9.38
C LEU A 103 -11.25 -4.13 10.11
N GLN A 104 -12.43 -4.52 9.62
CA GLN A 104 -13.26 -5.57 10.23
C GLN A 104 -12.90 -6.98 9.76
N SER A 105 -12.22 -7.09 8.62
CA SER A 105 -11.86 -8.38 8.05
C SER A 105 -10.85 -9.13 8.94
N PRO A 106 -10.97 -10.45 9.12
CA PRO A 106 -9.90 -11.25 9.70
C PRO A 106 -8.67 -11.20 8.77
N ALA A 107 -7.50 -11.54 9.32
CA ALA A 107 -6.36 -11.82 8.46
C ALA A 107 -6.72 -12.99 7.53
N PRO A 108 -6.39 -12.93 6.23
CA PRO A 108 -6.55 -14.09 5.37
C PRO A 108 -5.68 -15.22 5.92
N ASP A 109 -6.24 -16.43 6.01
CA ASP A 109 -5.50 -17.60 6.46
C ASP A 109 -4.24 -17.79 5.62
N GLY A 110 -3.13 -18.07 6.30
CA GLY A 110 -1.79 -18.10 5.72
C GLY A 110 -1.71 -19.06 4.54
N ALA A 111 -1.62 -18.47 3.34
CA ALA A 111 -1.19 -19.12 2.11
C ALA A 111 0.32 -18.93 1.91
#